data_AF-A0A7W4GNC2-F1
#
_entry.id   AF-A0A7W4GNC2-F1
#
_cell.length_a   1.000
_cell.length_b   1.000
_cell.length_c   1.000
_cell.angle_alpha   90.00
_cell.angle_beta   90.00
_cell.angle_gamma   90.00
#
_symmetry.space_group_name_H-M   'P 1'
#
loop_
_entity.id
_entity.type
_entity.pdbx_description
1 polymer ?
#
loop_
_entity_poly.entity_id
_entity_poly.type
_entity_poly.pdbx_seq_one_letter_code
_entity_poly.pdbx_strand_id
1 'polypeptide(L)' 'METLICRSFQSFIYFCDNDIVEGKNVHCTFKAYKDKDWRWMQIYLEEKRGKDLTFSLI' A
#
# COMPACT_ATOMS: atom_id res chain seq x y z
N MET A 1 11.94 9.93 -4.91
CA MET A 1 10.97 9.46 -3.89
C MET A 1 10.98 7.95 -3.95
N GLU A 2 11.20 7.28 -2.82
CA GLU A 2 11.37 5.82 -2.78
C GLU A 2 10.02 5.10 -2.91
N THR A 3 10.00 3.96 -3.61
CA THR A 3 8.80 3.14 -3.79
C THR A 3 9.03 1.75 -3.22
N LEU A 4 8.18 1.35 -2.28
CA LEU A 4 8.13 0.00 -1.73
C LEU A 4 7.36 -0.91 -2.68
N ILE A 5 7.98 -2.01 -3.10
CA ILE A 5 7.28 -3.07 -3.83
C ILE A 5 6.61 -4.00 -2.83
N CYS A 6 5.29 -3.97 -2.78
CA CYS A 6 4.48 -4.80 -1.92
C CYS A 6 3.96 -6.03 -2.69
N ARG A 7 4.30 -7.22 -2.23
CA ARG A 7 4.01 -8.49 -2.93
C ARG A 7 2.88 -9.30 -2.35
N SER A 8 2.34 -8.88 -1.21
CA SER A 8 1.18 -9.52 -0.60
C SER A 8 0.43 -8.54 0.28
N PHE A 9 -0.83 -8.87 0.51
CA PHE A 9 -1.67 -8.15 1.44
C PHE A 9 -1.06 -8.03 2.85
N GLN A 10 -0.52 -9.14 3.35
CA GLN A 10 0.13 -9.17 4.66
C GLN A 10 1.35 -8.25 4.74
N SER A 11 2.12 -8.15 3.65
CA SER A 11 3.30 -7.27 3.60
C SER A 11 2.88 -5.80 3.65
N PHE A 12 1.74 -5.46 3.04
CA PHE A 12 1.19 -4.11 3.07
C PHE A 12 0.87 -3.69 4.50
N ILE A 13 0.13 -4.52 5.24
CA ILE A 13 -0.19 -4.27 6.65
C ILE A 13 1.09 -4.14 7.47
N TYR A 14 2.06 -5.04 7.27
CA TYR A 14 3.34 -4.97 7.97
C TYR A 14 4.10 -3.67 7.70
N PHE A 15 4.13 -3.18 6.45
CA PHE A 15 4.76 -1.90 6.13
C PHE A 15 4.09 -0.73 6.82
N CYS A 16 2.76 -0.73 6.89
CA CYS A 16 1.96 0.30 7.53
C CYS A 16 2.10 0.28 9.06
N ASP A 17 2.01 -0.89 9.70
CA ASP A 17 2.08 -1.02 11.17
C ASP A 17 3.48 -0.72 11.73
N ASN A 18 4.53 -0.88 10.93
CA ASN A 18 5.91 -0.57 11.31
C ASN A 18 6.41 0.77 10.77
N ASP A 19 5.51 1.64 10.28
CA ASP A 19 5.82 2.97 9.73
C ASP A 19 6.87 2.99 8.60
N ILE A 20 7.10 1.84 7.94
CA ILE A 20 8.05 1.70 6.83
C ILE A 20 7.59 2.56 5.64
N VAL A 21 6.28 2.79 5.52
CA VAL A 21 5.64 3.59 4.46
C VAL A 21 5.83 5.10 4.60
N GLU A 22 6.34 5.61 5.73
CA GLU A 22 6.41 7.07 5.96
C GLU A 22 7.20 7.78 4.84
N GLY A 23 6.52 8.69 4.15
CA GLY A 23 7.08 9.48 3.05
C GLY A 23 7.38 8.70 1.77
N LYS A 24 6.99 7.43 1.69
CA LYS A 24 7.24 6.52 0.55
C LYS A 24 5.97 6.21 -0.23
N ASN A 25 6.17 5.81 -1.48
CA ASN A 25 5.11 5.24 -2.31
C ASN A 25 5.04 3.73 -2.08
N VAL A 26 3.88 3.13 -2.31
CA VAL A 26 3.67 1.68 -2.26
C VAL A 26 3.10 1.20 -3.59
N HIS A 27 3.79 0.26 -4.22
CA HIS A 27 3.32 -0.42 -5.42
C HIS A 27 3.01 -1.88 -5.12
N CYS A 28 1.73 -2.23 -5.20
CA CYS A 28 1.22 -3.57 -4.94
C CYS A 28 1.23 -4.42 -6.22
N THR A 29 1.80 -5.61 -6.11
CA THR A 29 1.91 -6.59 -7.22
C THR A 29 0.98 -7.79 -7.03
N PHE A 30 0.14 -7.78 -6.00
CA PHE A 30 -0.90 -8.78 -5.73
C PHE A 30 -2.27 -8.27 -6.20
N LYS A 31 -3.19 -9.20 -6.43
CA LYS A 31 -4.59 -8.85 -6.74
C LYS A 31 -5.28 -8.29 -5.52
N ALA A 32 -5.85 -7.10 -5.66
CA ALA A 32 -6.73 -6.47 -4.67
C ALA A 32 -8.04 -6.11 -5.36
N TYR A 33 -9.18 -6.42 -4.74
CA TYR A 33 -10.48 -6.15 -5.35
C TYR A 33 -10.74 -4.64 -5.38
N LYS A 34 -10.78 -4.05 -6.57
CA LYS A 34 -10.86 -2.59 -6.77
C LYS A 34 -11.98 -1.91 -5.97
N ASP A 35 -13.15 -2.53 -5.90
CA ASP A 35 -14.34 -1.92 -5.28
C ASP A 35 -14.35 -1.96 -3.75
N LYS A 36 -13.53 -2.83 -3.14
CA LYS A 36 -13.48 -2.97 -1.68
C LYS A 36 -12.11 -2.64 -1.14
N ASP A 37 -11.07 -3.23 -1.70
CA ASP A 37 -9.75 -3.24 -1.09
C ASP A 37 -8.99 -1.93 -1.29
N TRP A 38 -9.08 -1.35 -2.48
CA TRP A 38 -8.24 -0.21 -2.84
C TRP A 38 -8.53 1.02 -1.99
N ARG A 39 -9.81 1.27 -1.71
CA ARG A 39 -10.22 2.45 -0.95
C ARG A 39 -9.68 2.40 0.47
N TRP A 40 -9.84 1.28 1.17
CA TRP A 40 -9.38 1.19 2.54
C TRP A 40 -7.84 1.13 2.59
N MET A 41 -7.19 0.45 1.63
CA MET A 41 -5.72 0.42 1.55
C MET A 41 -5.15 1.83 1.35
N GLN A 42 -5.78 2.64 0.50
CA GLN A 42 -5.37 4.04 0.31
C GLN A 42 -5.50 4.83 1.62
N ILE A 43 -6.66 4.75 2.28
CA ILE A 43 -6.90 5.45 3.56
C ILE A 43 -5.87 5.04 4.61
N TYR A 44 -5.63 3.74 4.75
CA TYR A 44 -4.70 3.22 5.74
C TYR A 44 -3.24 3.59 5.43
N LEU A 45 -2.86 3.67 4.15
CA LEU A 45 -1.56 4.20 3.74
C LEU A 45 -1.39 5.68 4.14
N GLU A 46 -2.42 6.50 3.90
CA GLU A 46 -2.42 7.92 4.25
C GLU A 46 -2.38 8.16 5.77
N GLU A 47 -3.12 7.38 6.56
CA GLU A 47 -3.06 7.40 8.03
C GLU A 47 -1.65 7.13 8.55
N LYS A 48 -0.88 6.33 7.82
CA LYS A 48 0.53 6.00 8.12
C LYS A 48 1.53 6.92 7.41
N ARG A 49 1.07 8.07 6.91
CA ARG A 49 1.89 9.11 6.26
C ARG A 49 2.63 8.59 5.00
N GLY A 50 2.10 7.54 4.38
CA GLY A 50 2.49 7.13 3.04
C GLY A 50 1.94 8.09 1.99
N LYS A 51 2.44 7.97 0.76
CA LYS A 51 2.14 8.93 -0.32
C LYS A 51 1.18 8.36 -1.35
N ASP A 52 1.70 7.58 -2.31
CA ASP A 52 0.90 7.01 -3.39
C ASP A 52 0.76 5.50 -3.27
N LEU A 53 -0.44 4.98 -3.55
CA LEU A 53 -0.71 3.55 -3.71
C LEU A 53 -0.99 3.22 -5.18
N THR A 54 -0.32 2.21 -5.72
CA THR A 54 -0.52 1.76 -7.10
C THR A 54 -0.58 0.24 -7.17
N PHE A 55 -1.18 -0.31 -8.24
CA PHE A 55 -1.36 -1.74 -8.43
C PHE A 55 -0.94 -2.19 -9.82
N SER A 56 -0.25 -3.32 -9.91
CA SER A 56 0.07 -3.98 -11.20
C SER A 56 -1.03 -4.94 -11.66
N LEU A 57 -1.75 -5.58 -10.72
CA LEU A 57 -2.79 -6.57 -11.03
C LEU A 57 -4.14 -6.01 -10.57
N ILE A 58 -5.05 -5.81 -11.53
CA ILE A 58 -6.44 -5.37 -11.32
C ILE A 58 -7.36 -6.59 -11.43
#